data_AF-A0A1H8SJ05-F1
#
_entry.id   AF-A0A1H8SJ05-F1
#
_cell.length_a   1.000
_cell.length_b   1.000
_cell.length_c   1.000
_cell.angle_alpha   90.00
_cell.angle_beta   90.00
_cell.angle_gamma   90.00
#
_symmetry.space_group_name_H-M   'P 1'
#
loop_
_entity.id
_entity.type
_entity.pdbx_description
1 polymer ?
#
loop_
_entity_poly.entity_id
_entity_poly.type
_entity_poly.pdbx_seq_one_letter_code
_entity_poly.pdbx_strand_id
1 'polypeptide(L)' 'MFTKFALCEKLSRKTVARVHRYLFDFGQGAHRVFWNGEQAYIETDCPDDISLLRQQFPDVVQINDRHRGGAPR' A
#
# COMPACT_ATOMS: atom_id res chain seq x y z
N MET A 1 11.65 -4.17 8.39
CA MET A 1 10.66 -3.33 9.13
C MET A 1 9.49 -3.18 8.21
N PHE A 2 8.28 -3.59 8.62
CA PHE A 2 7.11 -3.48 7.75
C PHE A 2 6.63 -2.03 7.68
N THR A 3 6.55 -1.50 6.47
CA THR A 3 6.00 -0.19 6.15
C THR A 3 4.54 -0.36 5.78
N LYS A 4 3.67 0.30 6.54
CA LYS A 4 2.24 0.33 6.29
C LYS A 4 1.87 1.59 5.53
N PHE A 5 1.08 1.44 4.46
CA PHE A 5 0.53 2.56 3.71
C PHE A 5 -0.94 2.34 3.39
N ALA A 6 -1.69 3.44 3.41
CA ALA A 6 -3.08 3.45 3.00
C ALA A 6 -3.17 3.59 1.48
N LEU A 7 -4.17 2.94 0.89
CA LEU A 7 -4.58 3.17 -0.48
C LEU A 7 -5.71 4.20 -0.54
N CYS A 8 -6.01 4.72 -1.74
CA CYS A 8 -7.12 5.65 -1.96
C CYS A 8 -8.46 5.11 -1.41
N GLU A 9 -9.23 5.96 -0.73
CA GLU A 9 -10.49 5.60 -0.05
C GLU A 9 -11.64 5.21 -1.00
N LYS A 10 -11.44 5.28 -2.31
CA LYS A 10 -12.46 4.98 -3.35
C LYS A 10 -12.09 3.80 -4.25
N LEU A 11 -11.17 2.95 -3.82
CA LEU A 11 -10.76 1.80 -4.61
C LEU A 11 -11.75 0.65 -4.46
N SER A 12 -12.17 0.10 -5.60
CA SER A 12 -12.91 -1.16 -5.60
C SER A 12 -12.02 -2.31 -5.14
N ARG A 13 -12.62 -3.32 -4.48
CA ARG A 13 -11.95 -4.58 -4.11
C ARG A 13 -11.23 -5.23 -5.30
N LYS A 14 -11.78 -5.10 -6.50
CA LYS A 14 -11.16 -5.62 -7.74
C LYS A 14 -9.85 -4.90 -8.07
N THR A 15 -9.81 -3.59 -7.88
CA THR A 15 -8.59 -2.78 -8.10
C THR A 15 -7.53 -3.14 -7.07
N VAL A 16 -7.91 -3.24 -5.79
CA VAL A 16 -6.99 -3.63 -4.71
C VAL A 16 -6.44 -5.05 -4.94
N ALA A 17 -7.26 -5.99 -5.41
CA ALA A 17 -6.80 -7.33 -5.78
C ALA A 17 -5.78 -7.30 -6.93
N ARG A 18 -5.95 -6.40 -7.90
CA ARG A 18 -5.00 -6.21 -9.01
C ARG A 18 -3.67 -5.63 -8.53
N VAL A 19 -3.72 -4.65 -7.62
CA VAL A 19 -2.53 -4.08 -6.97
C VAL A 19 -1.78 -5.16 -6.19
N HIS A 20 -2.51 -5.93 -5.39
CA HIS A 20 -1.94 -7.05 -4.63
C HIS A 20 -1.28 -8.07 -5.56
N ARG A 21 -1.95 -8.42 -6.65
CA ARG A 21 -1.40 -9.36 -7.63
C ARG A 21 -0.13 -8.82 -8.29
N TYR A 22 -0.09 -7.53 -8.61
CA TYR A 22 1.10 -6.90 -9.17
C TYR A 22 2.28 -6.91 -8.19
N LEU A 23 2.05 -6.63 -6.90
CA LEU A 23 3.09 -6.82 -5.87
C LEU A 23 3.54 -8.26 -5.75
N PHE A 24 2.62 -9.22 -5.90
CA PHE A 24 2.97 -10.63 -5.84
C PHE A 24 3.86 -11.06 -7.02
N ASP A 25 3.58 -10.55 -8.22
CA ASP A 25 4.33 -10.93 -9.42
C ASP A 25 5.66 -10.16 -9.56
N PHE A 26 5.77 -8.93 -9.04
CA PHE A 26 6.93 -8.04 -9.26
C PHE A 26 7.59 -7.47 -8.01
N GLY A 27 6.94 -7.56 -6.85
CA GLY A 27 7.49 -7.11 -5.58
C GLY A 27 8.58 -8.05 -5.08
N GLN A 28 9.49 -7.50 -4.29
CA GLN A 28 10.59 -8.25 -3.67
C GLN A 28 10.31 -8.57 -2.20
N GLY A 29 9.43 -7.80 -1.56
CA GLY A 29 9.08 -7.97 -0.15
C GLY A 29 7.90 -8.89 0.09
N ALA A 30 7.79 -9.33 1.34
CA ALA A 30 6.59 -9.88 1.90
C ALA A 30 5.54 -8.78 2.02
N HIS A 31 4.42 -8.96 1.32
CA HIS A 31 3.34 -7.99 1.27
C HIS A 31 2.06 -8.57 1.88
N ARG A 32 1.28 -7.69 2.51
CA ARG A 32 -0.03 -8.02 3.07
C ARG A 32 -1.01 -6.93 2.75
N VAL A 33 -2.19 -7.32 2.28
CA VAL A 33 -3.29 -6.40 2.01
C VAL A 33 -4.44 -6.69 2.95
N PHE A 34 -4.97 -5.64 3.58
CA PHE A 34 -6.10 -5.74 4.50
C PHE A 34 -6.98 -4.51 4.41
N TRP A 35 -8.23 -4.67 4.86
CA TRP A 35 -9.23 -3.62 4.88
C TRP A 35 -9.49 -3.21 6.32
N ASN A 36 -9.57 -1.91 6.57
CA ASN A 36 -10.06 -1.35 7.83
C ASN A 36 -11.21 -0.40 7.50
N GLY A 37 -12.44 -0.87 7.71
CA GLY A 37 -13.65 -0.20 7.21
C GLY A 37 -13.67 -0.16 5.68
N GLU A 38 -13.88 1.03 5.12
CA GLU A 38 -13.91 1.27 3.68
C GLU A 38 -12.52 1.50 3.06
N GLN A 39 -11.47 1.56 3.90
CA GLN A 39 -10.12 1.86 3.45
C GLN A 39 -9.25 0.60 3.37
N ALA A 40 -8.55 0.45 2.25
CA ALA A 40 -7.58 -0.62 2.04
C ALA A 40 -6.17 -0.16 2.44
N TYR A 41 -5.41 -1.08 3.01
CA TYR A 41 -4.04 -0.89 3.47
C TYR A 41 -3.15 -1.97 2.89
N ILE A 42 -1.91 -1.60 2.61
CA ILE A 42 -0.85 -2.53 2.24
C ILE A 42 0.29 -2.38 3.25
N GLU A 43 0.79 -3.51 3.73
CA GLU A 43 2.04 -3.62 4.47
C GLU A 43 3.06 -4.32 3.58
N THR A 44 4.28 -3.79 3.52
CA THR A 44 5.43 -4.44 2.87
C THR A 44 6.66 -4.25 3.74
N ASP A 45 7.56 -5.24 3.82
CA ASP A 45 8.88 -5.04 4.42
C ASP A 45 9.92 -4.45 3.46
N CYS A 46 9.59 -4.32 2.17
CA CYS A 46 10.47 -3.78 1.15
C CYS A 46 10.01 -2.37 0.70
N PRO A 47 10.78 -1.30 0.95
CA PRO A 47 10.41 0.05 0.53
C PRO A 47 10.41 0.24 -0.99
N ASP A 48 11.16 -0.55 -1.75
CA ASP A 48 11.18 -0.48 -3.22
C ASP A 48 9.86 -0.92 -3.86
N ASP A 49 9.11 -1.82 -3.20
CA ASP A 49 7.77 -2.24 -3.66
C ASP A 49 6.81 -1.05 -3.76
N ILE A 50 6.99 -0.05 -2.89
CA ILE A 50 6.20 1.17 -2.89
C ILE A 50 6.49 2.01 -4.14
N SER A 51 7.76 2.12 -4.52
CA SER A 51 8.18 2.83 -5.73
C SER A 51 7.61 2.18 -6.97
N LEU A 52 7.62 0.85 -7.01
CA LEU A 52 7.03 0.04 -8.10
C LEU A 52 5.52 0.29 -8.24
N LEU A 53 4.80 0.32 -7.11
CA LEU A 53 3.37 0.65 -7.11
C LEU A 53 3.06 2.07 -7.55
N ARG A 54 3.87 3.05 -7.14
CA ARG A 54 3.70 4.46 -7.55
C ARG A 54 3.92 4.65 -9.05
N GLN A 55 4.87 3.92 -9.63
CA GLN A 55 5.12 3.96 -11.08
C GLN A 55 3.97 3.34 -11.87
N GLN A 56 3.47 2.19 -11.43
CA GLN A 56 2.43 1.46 -12.17
C GLN A 56 1.01 1.98 -11.92
N PHE A 57 0.74 2.47 -10.71
CA PHE A 57 -0.59 2.89 -10.25
C PHE A 57 -0.55 4.24 -9.50
N PRO A 58 -0.15 5.34 -10.17
CA PRO A 58 0.02 6.65 -9.53
C PRO A 58 -1.26 7.16 -8.84
N ASP A 59 -2.44 6.92 -9.40
CA ASP A 59 -3.74 7.36 -8.85
C ASP A 59 -4.29 6.48 -7.72
N VAL A 60 -3.72 5.30 -7.51
CA VAL A 60 -4.22 4.30 -6.54
C VAL A 60 -3.51 4.43 -5.20
N VAL A 61 -2.29 4.95 -5.24
CA VAL A 61 -1.34 4.96 -4.13
C VAL A 61 -1.26 6.38 -3.58
N GLN A 62 -2.34 6.85 -2.96
CA GLN A 62 -2.26 7.97 -2.02
C GLN A 62 -1.68 7.45 -0.72
N ILE A 63 -0.36 7.30 -0.69
CA ILE A 63 0.36 7.15 0.57
C ILE A 63 0.17 8.47 1.29
N ASN A 64 -0.87 8.52 2.13
CA ASN A 64 -0.91 9.49 3.18
C ASN A 64 0.36 9.24 3.99
N ASP A 65 1.37 10.10 3.80
CA ASP A 65 2.60 10.19 4.57
C ASP A 65 2.30 10.59 6.04
N ARG A 66 1.10 10.31 6.53
CA ARG A 66 0.67 10.50 7.92
C ARG A 66 1.41 9.57 8.89
N HIS A 67 2.29 8.69 8.41
CA HIS A 67 3.29 8.01 9.24
C HIS A 67 4.62 8.79 9.40
N ARG A 68 4.69 10.07 8.96
CA ARG A 68 5.55 11.09 9.59
C ARG A 68 4.80 11.80 10.73
N GLY A 69 4.56 11.07 11.81
CA GLY A 69 4.06 11.57 13.09
C GLY A 69 4.15 10.42 14.07
N GLY A 70 5.27 10.25 14.78
CA GLY A 70 5.62 11.15 15.87
C GLY A 70 4.96 10.58 17.12
N ALA A 71 5.75 9.96 17.99
CA ALA A 71 5.32 9.62 19.33
C ALA A 71 4.66 10.85 19.98
N PRO A 72 3.41 10.78 20.45
CA PRO A 72 2.97 11.72 21.47
C PRO A 72 3.72 11.36 22.76
N ARG A 73 4.25 12.39 23.40
CA ARG A 73 4.95 12.36 24.69
C ARG A 73 4.14 11.70 25.79
#